data_AF-A0A968NBG8-F1
#
_entry.id   AF-A0A968NBG8-F1
#
_cell.length_a   1.000
_cell.length_b   1.000
_cell.length_c   1.000
_cell.angle_alpha   90.00
_cell.angle_beta   90.00
_cell.angle_gamma   90.00
#
_symmetry.space_group_name_H-M   'P 1'
#
loop_
_entity.id
_entity.type
_entity.pdbx_description
1 polymer ?
#
loop_
_entity_poly.entity_id
_entity_poly.type
_entity_poly.pdbx_seq_one_letter_code
_entity_poly.pdbx_strand_id
1 'polypeptide(L)' 'MLLDLLTFPVSAPLKGALWIAEQITEQVEDELYNEERIRAQLIELELRFDLGEISEATYIEAEATLLERLRVARAHRAAE' A
#
# COMPACT_ATOMS: atom_id res chain seq x y z
N MET A 1 8.41 6.19 -28.48
CA MET A 1 9.37 5.20 -29.00
C MET A 1 8.68 3.84 -28.93
N LEU A 2 9.04 2.87 -29.80
CA LEU A 2 8.26 1.64 -30.04
C LEU A 2 8.26 0.62 -28.87
N LEU A 3 9.04 0.82 -27.81
CA LEU A 3 9.09 -0.07 -26.65
C LEU A 3 7.88 0.04 -25.71
N ASP A 4 7.20 1.19 -25.69
CA ASP A 4 6.06 1.42 -24.77
C ASP A 4 4.80 0.64 -25.17
N LEU A 5 4.73 0.15 -26.41
CA LEU A 5 3.59 -0.59 -26.94
C LEU A 5 3.67 -2.10 -26.67
N LEU A 6 4.85 -2.64 -26.37
CA LEU A 6 5.08 -4.07 -26.14
C LEU A 6 4.77 -4.52 -24.70
N THR A 7 4.68 -3.58 -23.74
CA THR A 7 4.28 -3.87 -22.35
C THR A 7 2.80 -3.58 -22.08
N PHE A 8 2.07 -3.06 -23.08
CA PHE A 8 0.70 -2.55 -22.93
C PHE A 8 -0.37 -3.59 -22.51
N PRO A 9 -0.31 -4.90 -22.86
CA PRO A 9 -1.35 -5.81 -22.37
C PRO A 9 -1.15 -6.25 -20.91
N VAL A 10 -0.03 -5.89 -20.26
CA VAL A 10 0.31 -6.35 -18.89
C VAL A 10 0.43 -5.20 -17.88
N SER A 11 0.65 -3.96 -18.31
CA SER A 11 0.68 -2.80 -17.40
C SER A 11 -0.71 -2.21 -17.08
N ALA A 12 -1.72 -2.49 -17.91
CA ALA A 12 -3.11 -2.06 -17.65
C ALA A 12 -3.83 -2.89 -16.56
N PRO A 13 -3.70 -4.23 -16.47
CA PRO A 13 -4.32 -5.01 -15.39
C PRO A 13 -3.70 -4.76 -14.01
N LEU A 14 -2.41 -4.43 -13.93
CA LEU A 14 -1.72 -4.16 -12.65
C LEU A 14 -2.24 -2.88 -11.98
N LYS A 15 -2.53 -1.83 -12.77
CA LYS A 15 -3.17 -0.61 -12.26
C LYS A 15 -4.63 -0.82 -11.85
N GLY A 16 -5.30 -1.81 -12.42
CA GLY A 16 -6.69 -2.15 -12.08
C GLY A 16 -6.85 -2.80 -10.69
N ALA A 17 -5.84 -3.54 -10.21
CA ALA A 17 -5.88 -4.16 -8.89
C ALA A 17 -5.69 -3.14 -7.74
N LEU A 18 -4.83 -2.14 -7.94
CA LEU A 18 -4.66 -1.01 -7.02
C LEU A 18 -5.95 -0.18 -6.88
N TRP A 19 -6.68 0.01 -7.99
CA TRP A 19 -7.98 0.70 -7.97
C TRP A 19 -9.08 -0.07 -7.22
N ILE A 20 -9.06 -1.41 -7.24
CA ILE A 20 -10.01 -2.23 -6.46
C ILE A 20 -9.73 -2.14 -4.95
N ALA A 21 -8.46 -1.95 -4.55
CA ALA A 21 -8.12 -1.70 -3.14
C ALA A 21 -8.69 -0.35 -2.65
N GLU A 22 -8.77 0.68 -3.52
CA GLU A 22 -9.43 1.97 -3.21
C GLU A 22 -10.96 1.86 -3.05
N GLN A 23 -11.60 0.81 -3.57
CA GLN A 23 -13.05 0.62 -3.46
C GLN A 23 -13.49 -0.15 -2.21
N ILE A 24 -12.56 -0.80 -1.48
CA ILE A 24 -12.87 -1.43 -0.18
C ILE A 24 -13.02 -0.36 0.92
N THR A 25 -12.54 0.87 0.69
CA THR A 25 -12.57 1.97 1.67
C THR A 25 -13.93 2.64 1.89
N GLU A 26 -15.00 2.24 1.19
CA GLU A 26 -16.22 3.05 1.16
C GLU A 26 -17.26 2.79 2.26
N GLN A 27 -17.12 1.82 3.17
CA GLN A 27 -18.13 1.67 4.23
C GLN A 27 -17.61 1.05 5.55
N VAL A 28 -17.67 1.88 6.60
CA VAL A 28 -17.99 1.55 8.00
C VAL A 28 -16.89 0.88 8.83
N GLU A 29 -16.05 1.70 9.49
CA GLU A 29 -15.77 1.72 10.95
C GLU A 29 -14.45 2.47 11.23
N ASP A 30 -14.56 3.66 11.85
CA ASP A 30 -13.50 4.67 12.00
C ASP A 30 -12.24 4.23 12.80
N GLU A 31 -12.25 3.03 13.38
CA GLU A 31 -11.18 2.58 14.29
C GLU A 31 -10.51 1.28 13.82
N LEU A 32 -11.28 0.34 13.26
CA LEU A 32 -10.78 -0.92 12.69
C LEU A 32 -9.93 -0.66 11.43
N TYR A 33 -10.38 0.28 10.59
CA TYR A 33 -9.69 0.61 9.35
C TYR A 33 -8.37 1.34 9.56
N ASN A 34 -8.06 1.93 10.72
CA ASN A 34 -6.78 2.63 10.90
C ASN A 34 -5.60 1.65 10.86
N GLU A 35 -5.68 0.55 11.62
CA GLU A 35 -4.64 -0.49 11.62
C GLU A 35 -4.66 -1.32 10.33
N GLU A 36 -5.83 -1.74 9.86
CA GLU A 36 -5.96 -2.56 8.65
C GLU A 36 -5.50 -1.81 7.39
N ARG A 37 -5.80 -0.52 7.28
CA ARG A 37 -5.32 0.32 6.18
C ARG A 37 -3.80 0.46 6.19
N ILE A 38 -3.17 0.64 7.35
CA ILE A 38 -1.71 0.74 7.43
C ILE A 38 -1.06 -0.60 7.01
N ARG A 39 -1.67 -1.73 7.37
CA ARG A 39 -1.22 -3.06 6.91
C ARG A 39 -1.37 -3.23 5.40
N ALA A 40 -2.49 -2.78 4.82
CA ALA A 40 -2.67 -2.79 3.37
C ALA A 40 -1.61 -1.92 2.67
N GLN A 41 -1.28 -0.75 3.22
CA GLN A 41 -0.21 0.12 2.72
C GLN A 41 1.17 -0.54 2.77
N LEU A 42 1.46 -1.34 3.81
CA LEU A 42 2.71 -2.11 3.90
C LEU A 42 2.80 -3.19 2.81
N ILE A 43 1.70 -3.92 2.58
CA ILE A 43 1.64 -4.96 1.53
C ILE A 43 1.83 -4.33 0.13
N GLU A 44 1.19 -3.18 -0.10
CA GLU A 44 1.37 -2.43 -1.35
C GLU A 44 2.83 -1.96 -1.52
N LEU A 45 3.45 -1.46 -0.45
CA LEU A 45 4.83 -1.01 -0.48
C LEU A 45 5.81 -2.15 -0.81
N GLU A 46 5.61 -3.34 -0.21
CA GLU A 46 6.39 -4.55 -0.48
C GLU A 46 6.22 -5.00 -1.94
N LEU A 47 4.98 -5.06 -2.45
CA LEU A 47 4.73 -5.40 -3.85
C LEU A 47 5.43 -4.44 -4.82
N ARG A 48 5.39 -3.13 -4.55
CA ARG A 48 6.06 -2.12 -5.38
C ARG A 48 7.58 -2.26 -5.35
N PHE A 49 8.15 -2.67 -4.22
CA PHE A 49 9.58 -2.98 -4.12
C PHE A 49 9.94 -4.25 -4.90
N ASP A 50 9.16 -5.32 -4.74
CA ASP A 50 9.35 -6.60 -5.43
C ASP A 50 9.24 -6.46 -6.96
N LEU A 51 8.36 -5.58 -7.44
CA LEU A 51 8.23 -5.24 -8.86
C LEU A 51 9.34 -4.29 -9.36
N GLY A 52 10.22 -3.80 -8.49
CA GLY A 52 11.29 -2.88 -8.82
C GLY A 52 10.81 -1.46 -9.16
N GLU A 53 9.60 -1.10 -8.76
CA GLU A 53 9.03 0.23 -8.99
C GLU A 53 9.62 1.30 -8.06
N ILE A 54 10.14 0.88 -6.91
CA ILE A 54 10.81 1.74 -5.93
C ILE A 54 12.18 1.19 -5.55
N SER A 55 13.08 2.09 -5.16
CA SER A 55 14.40 1.69 -4.66
C SER A 55 14.32 1.12 -3.23
N GLU A 56 15.30 0.31 -2.85
CA GLU A 56 15.44 -0.20 -1.48
C GLU A 56 15.48 0.93 -0.44
N ALA A 57 16.19 2.03 -0.72
CA ALA A 57 16.24 3.19 0.16
C ALA A 57 14.84 3.83 0.36
N THR A 58 14.07 3.95 -0.73
CA THR A 58 12.68 4.45 -0.68
C THR A 58 11.77 3.49 0.09
N TYR A 59 11.93 2.18 -0.11
CA TYR A 59 11.20 1.16 0.62
C TYR A 59 11.44 1.29 2.13
N ILE A 60 12.70 1.31 2.56
CA ILE A 60 13.09 1.36 3.98
C ILE A 60 12.52 2.61 4.67
N GLU A 61 12.62 3.79 4.02
CA GLU A 61 12.11 5.05 4.59
C GLU A 61 10.58 5.02 4.75
N ALA A 62 9.87 4.54 3.73
CA ALA A 62 8.42 4.45 3.74
C ALA A 62 7.92 3.37 4.73
N GLU A 63 8.59 2.22 4.80
CA GLU A 63 8.28 1.12 5.72
C GLU A 63 8.41 1.59 7.17
N ALA A 64 9.51 2.26 7.51
CA ALA A 64 9.73 2.80 8.85
C ALA A 64 8.59 3.77 9.26
N THR A 65 8.16 4.62 8.33
CA THR A 65 7.05 5.57 8.56
C THR A 65 5.72 4.85 8.80
N LEU A 66 5.42 3.82 8.01
CA LEU A 66 4.18 3.03 8.15
C LEU A 66 4.18 2.20 9.44
N LEU A 67 5.32 1.60 9.80
CA LEU A 67 5.47 0.85 11.05
C LEU A 67 5.30 1.74 12.28
N GLU A 68 5.81 2.96 12.25
CA GLU A 68 5.59 3.91 13.35
C GLU A 68 4.11 4.28 13.49
N ARG A 69 3.44 4.57 12.37
CA ARG A 69 1.98 4.82 12.37
C ARG A 69 1.20 3.64 12.91
N LEU A 70 1.57 2.41 12.55
CA LEU A 70 0.95 1.18 13.06
C LEU A 70 1.14 1.06 14.57
N ARG A 71 2.32 1.42 15.06
CA ARG A 71 2.66 1.39 16.48
C ARG A 71 1.79 2.36 17.28
N VAL A 72 1.62 3.58 16.78
CA VAL A 72 0.75 4.61 17.37
C VAL A 72 -0.72 4.15 17.35
N ALA A 73 -1.21 3.66 16.21
CA ALA A 73 -2.59 3.16 16.09
C ALA A 73 -2.91 2.04 17.10
N ARG A 74 -1.98 1.09 17.29
CA ARG A 74 -2.12 0.03 18.28
C ARG A 74 -2.09 0.55 19.72
N ALA A 75 -1.27 1.56 20.00
CA ALA A 75 -1.19 2.16 21.33
C ALA A 75 -2.50 2.86 21.72
N HIS A 76 -3.15 3.53 20.75
CA HIS A 76 -4.47 4.14 20.98
C HIS A 76 -5.54 3.09 21.29
N ARG A 77 -5.64 2.01 20.49
CA ARG A 77 -6.60 0.91 20.75
C ARG A 77 -6.41 0.23 22.11
N ALA A 78 -5.18 0.19 22.64
CA ALA A 78 -4.90 -0.45 23.93
C ALA A 78 -5.17 0.47 25.15
N ALA A 79 -5.36 1.77 24.92
CA ALA A 79 -5.64 2.76 25.96
C ALA A 79 -7.14 3.01 26.17
N GLU A 80 -7.99 2.47 25.30
CA GLU A 80 -9.45 2.41 25.41
C GLU A 80 -9.91 1.12 26.12
#